data_AF-A0A6G7J1B9-F1
#
_entry.id   AF-A0A6G7J1B9-F1
#
_cell.length_a   1.000
_cell.length_b   1.000
_cell.length_c   1.000
_cell.angle_alpha   90.00
_cell.angle_beta   90.00
_cell.angle_gamma   90.00
#
_symmetry.space_group_name_H-M   'P 1'
#
loop_
_entity.id
_entity.type
_entity.pdbx_description
1 polymer ?
#
loop_
_entity_poly.entity_id
_entity_poly.type
_entity_poly.pdbx_seq_one_letter_code
_entity_poly.pdbx_strand_id
1 'polypeptide(L)'
;MESPNWQTAMEFEDITYKKCNGVARIAFNRPDIRNAFRPKTTSELYKAFYDAQEDTSIGVVLLSGEGPSSKDGKWAFCSGGDQKARGHKGYVGDDGYHRLNILEVQRLIRFMPKVVIAVVPGWAVGGGHSLHVVCDMTLASKEHAIFKQTDADVTSFDGGYGSAYLAKMVGQKKAREIFFLGRNYSAQEAYEMGMVNAVIPHDELEDTAYQWAQEVLAKSPTSIKMLKFAMNLTDDGMVGQQVFAGEATRLAYMTDEAKEGRNAFLEKRKPDFGKDKWIP
;
A
#
# COMPACT_ATOMS: atom_id res chain seq x y z
N MET A 1 -3.01 -10.08 23.80
CA MET A 1 -2.96 -11.04 22.66
C MET A 1 -1.60 -11.68 22.66
N GLU A 2 -1.50 -12.95 22.27
CA GLU A 2 -0.19 -13.57 22.02
C GLU A 2 0.49 -12.86 20.85
N SER A 3 1.82 -12.69 20.92
CA SER A 3 2.60 -12.09 19.84
C SER A 3 2.44 -12.91 18.54
N PRO A 4 2.41 -12.27 17.36
CA PRO A 4 2.21 -12.97 16.09
C PRO A 4 3.32 -13.98 15.81
N ASN A 5 2.94 -15.24 15.56
CA ASN A 5 3.87 -16.29 15.14
C ASN A 5 4.13 -16.19 13.62
N TRP A 6 5.03 -15.29 13.24
CA TRP A 6 5.39 -15.05 11.84
C TRP A 6 6.14 -16.24 11.22
N GLN A 7 5.66 -16.70 10.07
CA GLN A 7 6.36 -17.67 9.22
C GLN A 7 6.89 -16.96 7.98
N THR A 8 8.18 -17.15 7.65
CA THR A 8 8.75 -16.64 6.40
C THR A 8 8.01 -17.29 5.22
N ALA A 9 7.46 -16.47 4.34
CA ALA A 9 6.75 -16.93 3.14
C ALA A 9 7.70 -17.07 1.94
N MET A 10 8.64 -16.15 1.78
CA MET A 10 9.66 -16.18 0.73
C MET A 10 10.89 -15.40 1.19
N GLU A 11 12.08 -15.90 0.83
CA GLU A 11 13.34 -15.21 1.05
C GLU A 11 13.65 -14.22 -0.07
N PHE A 12 14.16 -13.06 0.30
CA PHE A 12 14.50 -11.94 -0.57
C PHE A 12 15.83 -11.31 -0.13
N GLU A 13 16.44 -10.51 -1.00
CA GLU A 13 17.70 -9.84 -0.69
C GLU A 13 17.49 -8.53 0.06
N ASP A 14 16.55 -7.69 -0.41
CA ASP A 14 16.39 -6.31 0.06
C ASP A 14 15.16 -6.11 0.96
N ILE A 15 14.31 -7.14 1.14
CA ILE A 15 13.10 -7.10 1.95
C ILE A 15 12.95 -8.37 2.80
N THR A 16 12.08 -8.35 3.81
CA THR A 16 11.56 -9.56 4.45
C THR A 16 10.09 -9.75 4.07
N TYR A 17 9.66 -11.01 4.00
CA TYR A 17 8.27 -11.35 3.71
C TYR A 17 7.77 -12.51 4.57
N LYS A 18 6.81 -12.23 5.46
CA LYS A 18 6.28 -13.19 6.44
C LYS A 18 4.75 -13.20 6.41
N LYS A 19 4.14 -14.30 6.84
CA LYS A 19 2.68 -14.45 6.97
C LYS A 19 2.31 -15.02 8.34
N CYS A 20 1.16 -14.59 8.88
CA CYS A 20 0.59 -15.10 10.12
C CYS A 20 -0.92 -14.79 10.16
N ASN A 21 -1.77 -15.81 10.32
CA ASN A 21 -3.23 -15.70 10.55
C ASN A 21 -3.92 -14.60 9.72
N GLY A 22 -3.80 -14.69 8.39
CA GLY A 22 -4.44 -13.77 7.44
C GLY A 22 -3.76 -12.41 7.25
N VAL A 23 -2.62 -12.18 7.91
CA VAL A 23 -1.80 -10.99 7.76
C VAL A 23 -0.50 -11.35 7.05
N ALA A 24 -0.12 -10.56 6.05
CA ALA A 24 1.20 -10.60 5.44
C ALA A 24 2.00 -9.38 5.92
N ARG A 25 3.28 -9.57 6.28
CA ARG A 25 4.20 -8.48 6.63
C ARG A 25 5.33 -8.45 5.61
N ILE A 26 5.41 -7.35 4.88
CA ILE A 26 6.48 -7.01 3.94
C ILE A 26 7.27 -5.88 4.59
N ALA A 27 8.58 -6.03 4.77
CA ALA A 27 9.39 -4.95 5.33
C ALA A 27 10.67 -4.70 4.54
N PHE A 28 11.03 -3.42 4.36
CA PHE A 28 12.34 -3.07 3.81
C PHE A 28 13.46 -3.59 4.72
N ASN A 29 14.49 -4.21 4.15
CA ASN A 29 15.57 -4.83 4.92
C ASN A 29 16.96 -4.35 4.47
N ARG A 30 17.10 -3.03 4.27
CA ARG A 30 18.37 -2.34 4.00
C ARG A 30 18.61 -1.22 5.03
N PRO A 31 18.56 -1.52 6.35
CA PRO A 31 18.48 -0.48 7.39
C PRO A 31 19.71 0.44 7.41
N ASP A 32 20.86 -0.08 7.02
CA ASP A 32 22.15 0.62 6.98
C ASP A 32 22.32 1.69 5.91
N ILE A 33 21.30 1.85 5.07
CA ILE A 33 21.13 2.95 4.12
C ILE A 33 19.72 3.53 4.21
N ARG A 34 19.10 3.47 5.40
CA ARG A 34 17.74 3.98 5.65
C ARG A 34 16.65 3.34 4.82
N ASN A 35 16.81 2.05 4.48
CA ASN A 35 15.79 1.30 3.75
C ASN A 35 15.48 1.91 2.37
N ALA A 36 16.47 2.53 1.72
CA ALA A 36 16.33 3.02 0.34
C ALA A 36 16.08 1.86 -0.65
N PHE A 37 15.14 2.04 -1.58
CA PHE A 37 14.87 1.06 -2.63
C PHE A 37 15.75 1.29 -3.87
N ARG A 38 16.42 0.23 -4.32
CA ARG A 38 17.00 0.15 -5.67
C ARG A 38 16.06 -0.67 -6.57
N PRO A 39 16.29 -0.77 -7.89
CA PRO A 39 15.40 -1.54 -8.78
C PRO A 39 15.16 -2.98 -8.34
N LYS A 40 16.17 -3.65 -7.76
CA LYS A 40 16.04 -4.98 -7.13
C LYS A 40 14.98 -4.97 -6.02
N THR A 41 15.09 -4.07 -5.05
CA THR A 41 14.12 -3.87 -3.97
C THR A 41 12.71 -3.68 -4.52
N THR A 42 12.54 -2.84 -5.54
CA THR A 42 11.22 -2.59 -6.15
C THR A 42 10.63 -3.84 -6.80
N SER A 43 11.45 -4.65 -7.48
CA SER A 43 11.01 -5.91 -8.08
C SER A 43 10.61 -6.94 -7.01
N GLU A 44 11.34 -7.00 -5.89
CA GLU A 44 11.01 -7.89 -4.77
C GLU A 44 9.73 -7.45 -4.05
N LEU A 45 9.54 -6.14 -3.82
CA LEU A 45 8.30 -5.59 -3.29
C LEU A 45 7.11 -5.97 -4.18
N TYR A 46 7.23 -5.77 -5.49
CA TYR A 46 6.17 -6.13 -6.43
C TYR A 46 5.83 -7.61 -6.32
N LYS A 47 6.85 -8.49 -6.30
CA LYS A 47 6.65 -9.94 -6.17
C LYS A 47 5.96 -10.32 -4.85
N ALA A 48 6.37 -9.74 -3.72
CA ALA A 48 5.78 -10.02 -2.42
C ALA A 48 4.33 -9.53 -2.31
N PHE A 49 4.05 -8.31 -2.80
CA PHE A 49 2.68 -7.78 -2.84
C PHE A 49 1.77 -8.59 -3.78
N TYR A 50 2.30 -9.03 -4.93
CA TYR A 50 1.53 -9.84 -5.87
C TYR A 50 1.21 -11.22 -5.27
N ASP A 51 2.16 -11.85 -4.59
CA ASP A 51 1.92 -13.08 -3.83
C ASP A 51 0.83 -12.88 -2.76
N ALA A 52 0.89 -11.79 -1.99
CA ALA A 52 -0.13 -11.47 -0.98
C ALA A 52 -1.53 -11.19 -1.60
N GLN A 53 -1.58 -10.62 -2.81
CA GLN A 53 -2.82 -10.40 -3.53
C GLN A 53 -3.50 -11.73 -3.91
N GLU A 54 -2.73 -12.67 -4.45
CA GLU A 54 -3.22 -13.97 -4.94
C GLU A 54 -3.54 -14.94 -3.80
N ASP A 55 -2.93 -14.75 -2.62
CA ASP A 55 -3.21 -15.56 -1.44
C ASP A 55 -4.61 -15.26 -0.87
N THR A 56 -5.52 -16.21 -1.01
CA THR A 56 -6.90 -16.11 -0.51
C THR A 56 -7.01 -16.14 1.01
N SER A 57 -5.96 -16.58 1.73
CA SER A 57 -5.92 -16.55 3.19
C SER A 57 -5.56 -15.16 3.75
N ILE A 58 -4.88 -14.32 2.96
CA ILE A 58 -4.46 -12.98 3.38
C ILE A 58 -5.59 -11.97 3.16
N GLY A 59 -5.87 -11.13 4.14
CA GLY A 59 -6.80 -10.00 4.02
C GLY A 59 -6.15 -8.64 4.23
N VAL A 60 -5.00 -8.60 4.92
CA VAL A 60 -4.26 -7.38 5.26
C VAL A 60 -2.77 -7.56 5.00
N VAL A 61 -2.14 -6.51 4.47
CA VAL A 61 -0.69 -6.42 4.30
C VAL A 61 -0.15 -5.29 5.17
N LEU A 62 0.81 -5.60 6.03
CA LEU A 62 1.62 -4.62 6.74
C LEU A 62 2.87 -4.33 5.91
N LEU A 63 3.07 -3.08 5.53
CA LEU A 63 4.30 -2.61 4.90
C LEU A 63 5.12 -1.87 5.97
N SER A 64 6.29 -2.39 6.35
CA SER A 64 7.14 -1.82 7.42
C SER A 64 8.60 -1.63 6.96
N GLY A 65 9.49 -1.27 7.87
CA GLY A 65 10.94 -1.28 7.66
C GLY A 65 11.64 -1.98 8.82
N GLU A 66 12.50 -2.95 8.52
CA GLU A 66 13.38 -3.55 9.52
C GLU A 66 14.41 -2.51 9.99
N GLY A 67 14.89 -2.66 11.22
CA GLY A 67 15.83 -1.75 11.84
C GLY A 67 16.15 -2.15 13.29
N PRO A 68 16.89 -1.29 14.01
CA PRO A 68 17.48 -0.04 13.54
C PRO A 68 18.70 -0.28 12.63
N SER A 69 19.28 0.79 12.07
CA SER A 69 20.59 0.68 11.40
C SER A 69 21.68 0.24 12.38
N SER A 70 22.49 -0.73 11.96
CA SER A 70 23.66 -1.17 12.72
C SER A 70 24.76 -0.09 12.81
N LYS A 71 24.76 0.88 11.89
CA LYS A 71 25.76 1.96 11.81
C LYS A 71 25.56 3.06 12.82
N ASP A 72 24.31 3.40 13.14
CA ASP A 72 24.00 4.57 13.98
C ASP A 72 22.71 4.48 14.81
N GLY A 73 22.08 3.31 14.88
CA GLY A 73 20.93 3.08 15.75
C GLY A 73 19.63 3.78 15.33
N LYS A 74 19.61 4.49 14.19
CA LYS A 74 18.39 5.17 13.73
C LYS A 74 17.49 4.25 12.91
N TRP A 75 16.18 4.40 13.12
CA TRP A 75 15.12 3.65 12.44
C TRP A 75 14.71 4.28 11.12
N ALA A 76 14.27 3.47 10.16
CA ALA A 76 13.72 3.95 8.90
C ALA A 76 12.58 3.05 8.43
N PHE A 77 11.50 3.67 7.96
CA PHE A 77 10.55 2.98 7.11
C PHE A 77 11.18 2.76 5.74
N CYS A 78 11.43 3.85 5.02
CA CYS A 78 12.02 3.87 3.69
C CYS A 78 12.47 5.30 3.35
N SER A 79 13.70 5.46 2.87
CA SER A 79 14.22 6.77 2.46
C SER A 79 14.06 7.08 0.97
N GLY A 80 13.21 6.34 0.27
CA GLY A 80 12.97 6.53 -1.16
C GLY A 80 14.00 5.84 -2.05
N GLY A 81 14.12 6.32 -3.29
CA GLY A 81 14.98 5.71 -4.28
C GLY A 81 16.46 5.89 -3.94
N ASP A 82 17.22 4.79 -4.02
CA ASP A 82 18.65 4.75 -3.81
C ASP A 82 19.35 5.62 -4.87
N GLN A 83 19.80 6.82 -4.47
CA GLN A 83 20.40 7.78 -5.40
C GLN A 83 21.69 7.24 -6.05
N LYS A 84 22.37 6.25 -5.44
CA LYS A 84 23.53 5.60 -6.06
C LYS A 84 23.16 4.79 -7.30
N ALA A 85 21.91 4.34 -7.41
CA ALA A 85 21.38 3.64 -8.57
C ALA A 85 20.69 4.58 -9.58
N ARG A 86 20.62 5.89 -9.33
CA ARG A 86 19.94 6.84 -10.22
C ARG A 86 20.85 7.20 -11.40
N GLY A 87 20.34 7.04 -12.61
CA GLY A 87 20.98 7.45 -13.86
C GLY A 87 20.14 8.41 -14.69
N HIS A 88 20.50 8.60 -15.97
CA HIS A 88 19.93 9.62 -16.84
C HIS A 88 18.40 9.56 -17.03
N LYS A 89 17.79 8.37 -17.08
CA LYS A 89 16.34 8.18 -17.36
C LYS A 89 15.55 7.58 -16.21
N GLY A 90 16.15 7.43 -15.02
CA GLY A 90 15.56 6.70 -13.89
C GLY A 90 16.60 5.84 -13.18
N TYR A 91 16.14 4.92 -12.33
CA TYR A 91 17.01 4.02 -11.56
C TYR A 91 17.47 2.83 -12.42
N VAL A 92 18.77 2.58 -12.46
CA VAL A 92 19.41 1.58 -13.31
C VAL A 92 19.42 0.22 -12.60
N GLY A 93 18.77 -0.78 -13.19
CA GLY A 93 18.83 -2.15 -12.71
C GLY A 93 20.14 -2.84 -13.07
N ASP A 94 20.39 -4.02 -12.50
CA ASP A 94 21.60 -4.81 -12.79
C ASP A 94 21.70 -5.26 -14.26
N ASP A 95 20.57 -5.23 -14.98
CA ASP A 95 20.46 -5.46 -16.42
C ASP A 95 20.68 -4.21 -17.29
N GLY A 96 21.02 -3.07 -16.68
CA GLY A 96 21.33 -1.81 -17.35
C GLY A 96 20.10 -0.97 -17.76
N TYR A 97 18.88 -1.46 -17.56
CA TYR A 97 17.67 -0.70 -17.92
C TYR A 97 17.29 0.32 -16.85
N HIS A 98 16.92 1.52 -17.30
CA HIS A 98 16.38 2.59 -16.44
C HIS A 98 14.90 2.36 -16.14
N ARG A 99 14.51 2.50 -14.86
CA ARG A 99 13.14 2.26 -14.39
C ARG A 99 12.63 3.33 -13.45
N LEU A 100 11.30 3.46 -13.42
CA LEU A 100 10.49 4.09 -12.38
C LEU A 100 9.39 3.12 -11.92
N ASN A 101 9.73 1.84 -11.81
CA ASN A 101 8.78 0.75 -11.53
C ASN A 101 8.18 0.79 -10.12
N ILE A 102 8.61 1.72 -9.25
CA ILE A 102 7.92 1.95 -7.98
C ILE A 102 6.47 2.40 -8.20
N LEU A 103 6.18 3.02 -9.36
CA LEU A 103 4.82 3.38 -9.77
C LEU A 103 3.94 2.14 -10.01
N GLU A 104 4.51 0.99 -10.38
CA GLU A 104 3.77 -0.28 -10.48
C GLU A 104 3.44 -0.83 -9.10
N VAL A 105 4.37 -0.73 -8.15
CA VAL A 105 4.12 -1.08 -6.75
C VAL A 105 3.03 -0.19 -6.14
N GLN A 106 3.07 1.13 -6.40
CA GLN A 106 2.00 2.06 -5.97
C GLN A 106 0.62 1.61 -6.49
N ARG A 107 0.52 1.29 -7.79
CA ARG A 107 -0.75 0.81 -8.38
C ARG A 107 -1.18 -0.53 -7.80
N LEU A 108 -0.24 -1.44 -7.54
CA LEU A 108 -0.54 -2.75 -6.96
C LEU A 108 -1.10 -2.61 -5.53
N ILE A 109 -0.47 -1.79 -4.69
CA ILE A 109 -0.97 -1.44 -3.35
C ILE A 109 -2.39 -0.84 -3.45
N ARG A 110 -2.57 0.09 -4.38
CA ARG A 110 -3.83 0.83 -4.57
C ARG A 110 -5.00 -0.08 -4.98
N PHE A 111 -4.76 -1.02 -5.90
CA PHE A 111 -5.83 -1.79 -6.55
C PHE A 111 -5.99 -3.22 -6.04
N MET A 112 -5.08 -3.73 -5.22
CA MET A 112 -5.28 -5.05 -4.63
C MET A 112 -6.51 -5.07 -3.71
N PRO A 113 -7.30 -6.17 -3.68
CA PRO A 113 -8.52 -6.30 -2.88
C PRO A 113 -8.22 -6.62 -1.40
N LYS A 114 -7.11 -6.11 -0.88
CA LYS A 114 -6.59 -6.31 0.48
C LYS A 114 -6.30 -4.93 1.08
N VAL A 115 -6.45 -4.79 2.40
CA VAL A 115 -6.05 -3.54 3.08
C VAL A 115 -4.54 -3.52 3.24
N VAL A 116 -3.90 -2.40 2.95
CA VAL A 116 -2.45 -2.20 3.14
C VAL A 116 -2.23 -1.12 4.19
N ILE A 117 -1.52 -1.47 5.26
CA ILE A 117 -1.18 -0.57 6.37
C ILE A 117 0.32 -0.29 6.32
N ALA A 118 0.70 0.97 6.14
CA ALA A 118 2.07 1.41 6.36
C ALA A 118 2.35 1.48 7.86
N VAL A 119 3.39 0.78 8.30
CA VAL A 119 3.87 0.75 9.68
C VAL A 119 5.21 1.49 9.67
N VAL A 120 5.24 2.71 10.19
CA VAL A 120 6.35 3.65 10.02
C VAL A 120 7.17 3.73 11.32
N PRO A 121 8.25 2.94 11.47
CA PRO A 121 9.06 2.94 12.69
C PRO A 121 10.06 4.10 12.76
N GLY A 122 10.23 4.86 11.68
CA GLY A 122 11.33 5.82 11.54
C GLY A 122 11.17 6.75 10.35
N TRP A 123 12.30 7.13 9.75
CA TRP A 123 12.33 7.97 8.53
C TRP A 123 11.48 7.39 7.37
N ALA A 124 10.49 8.15 6.92
CA ALA A 124 9.72 7.94 5.69
C ALA A 124 9.94 9.16 4.76
N VAL A 125 10.85 8.99 3.79
CA VAL A 125 11.44 10.12 3.04
C VAL A 125 11.32 9.94 1.53
N GLY A 126 11.01 11.02 0.81
CA GLY A 126 10.98 11.03 -0.67
C GLY A 126 10.01 9.99 -1.23
N GLY A 127 10.50 9.09 -2.08
CA GLY A 127 9.68 7.96 -2.57
C GLY A 127 9.14 7.04 -1.46
N GLY A 128 9.83 6.92 -0.32
CA GLY A 128 9.33 6.21 0.86
C GLY A 128 8.21 6.97 1.56
N HIS A 129 8.22 8.30 1.48
CA HIS A 129 7.07 9.11 1.87
C HIS A 129 5.86 8.82 0.97
N SER A 130 6.04 8.85 -0.35
CA SER A 130 4.97 8.54 -1.30
C SER A 130 4.39 7.12 -1.14
N LEU A 131 5.19 6.15 -0.68
CA LEU A 131 4.72 4.79 -0.40
C LEU A 131 3.82 4.70 0.83
N HIS A 132 4.08 5.45 1.90
CA HIS A 132 3.13 5.48 3.03
C HIS A 132 1.82 6.15 2.59
N VAL A 133 1.89 7.22 1.78
CA VAL A 133 0.72 7.97 1.31
C VAL A 133 -0.24 7.12 0.47
N VAL A 134 0.27 6.16 -0.31
CA VAL A 134 -0.59 5.30 -1.14
C VAL A 134 -1.17 4.09 -0.39
N CYS A 135 -0.65 3.77 0.80
CA CYS A 135 -1.25 2.74 1.65
C CYS A 135 -2.63 3.20 2.13
N ASP A 136 -3.51 2.25 2.46
CA ASP A 136 -4.89 2.56 2.89
C ASP A 136 -4.91 3.22 4.29
N MET A 137 -3.94 2.87 5.14
CA MET A 137 -3.76 3.43 6.48
C MET A 137 -2.26 3.55 6.82
N THR A 138 -1.93 4.45 7.74
CA THR A 138 -0.58 4.63 8.28
C THR A 138 -0.59 4.65 9.81
N LEU A 139 0.27 3.83 10.42
CA LEU A 139 0.58 3.80 11.84
C LEU A 139 2.02 4.24 12.05
N ALA A 140 2.27 5.14 13.00
CA ALA A 140 3.59 5.76 13.15
C ALA A 140 4.15 5.61 14.56
N SER A 141 5.44 5.26 14.64
CA SER A 141 6.23 5.32 15.88
C SER A 141 6.26 6.75 16.41
N LYS A 142 5.81 6.93 17.65
CA LYS A 142 5.78 8.21 18.35
C LYS A 142 7.17 8.83 18.47
N GLU A 143 8.16 8.01 18.82
CA GLU A 143 9.52 8.44 19.18
C GLU A 143 10.39 8.69 17.95
N HIS A 144 10.14 7.98 16.86
CA HIS A 144 11.12 7.86 15.78
C HIS A 144 10.58 8.18 14.38
N ALA A 145 9.26 8.12 14.15
CA ALA A 145 8.73 8.40 12.82
C ALA A 145 8.98 9.86 12.43
N ILE A 146 9.60 10.03 11.26
CA ILE A 146 9.86 11.34 10.66
C ILE A 146 9.42 11.28 9.20
N PHE A 147 8.50 12.17 8.85
CA PHE A 147 7.96 12.31 7.50
C PHE A 147 8.63 13.51 6.82
N LYS A 148 9.17 13.29 5.62
CA LYS A 148 9.89 14.33 4.88
C LYS A 148 9.77 14.11 3.38
N GLN A 149 9.51 15.18 2.63
CA GLN A 149 9.71 15.18 1.19
C GLN A 149 11.04 15.82 0.82
N THR A 150 11.77 15.21 -0.11
CA THR A 150 13.07 15.70 -0.62
C THR A 150 13.11 15.72 -2.14
N ASP A 151 11.98 15.43 -2.80
CA ASP A 151 11.91 15.39 -4.25
C ASP A 151 12.44 16.68 -4.90
N ALA A 152 12.05 17.84 -4.37
CA ALA A 152 12.49 19.15 -4.85
C ALA A 152 14.00 19.40 -4.67
N ASP A 153 14.64 18.78 -3.67
CA ASP A 153 16.08 18.96 -3.39
C ASP A 153 16.96 18.27 -4.44
N VAL A 154 16.43 17.22 -5.10
CA VAL A 154 17.19 16.35 -6.02
C VAL A 154 16.62 16.34 -7.43
N THR A 155 15.89 17.38 -7.82
CA THR A 155 15.22 17.50 -9.13
C THR A 155 14.42 16.23 -9.46
N SER A 156 13.61 15.81 -8.51
CA SER A 156 12.61 14.76 -8.65
C SER A 156 11.24 15.32 -8.27
N PHE A 157 10.18 14.54 -8.50
CA PHE A 157 8.82 14.84 -8.08
C PHE A 157 7.94 13.62 -8.31
N ASP A 158 7.23 13.17 -7.27
CA ASP A 158 6.06 12.32 -7.42
C ASP A 158 4.81 13.20 -7.63
N GLY A 159 4.49 13.45 -8.89
CA GLY A 159 3.31 14.23 -9.31
C GLY A 159 1.97 13.48 -9.25
N GLY A 160 1.96 12.23 -8.78
CA GLY A 160 0.79 11.35 -8.74
C GLY A 160 0.29 11.15 -7.31
N TYR A 161 0.35 9.90 -6.83
CA TYR A 161 -0.08 9.57 -5.47
C TYR A 161 0.77 10.26 -4.39
N GLY A 162 2.05 10.57 -4.66
CA GLY A 162 2.90 11.24 -3.68
C GLY A 162 2.46 12.66 -3.32
N SER A 163 1.82 13.39 -4.24
CA SER A 163 1.46 14.80 -4.06
C SER A 163 -0.02 15.11 -4.21
N ALA A 164 -0.65 14.74 -5.33
CA ALA A 164 -2.06 15.02 -5.58
C ALA A 164 -2.96 14.23 -4.61
N TYR A 165 -2.61 12.97 -4.33
CA TYR A 165 -3.34 12.14 -3.37
C TYR A 165 -3.01 12.52 -1.91
N LEU A 166 -1.77 12.95 -1.60
CA LEU A 166 -1.45 13.57 -0.31
C LEU A 166 -2.40 14.74 0.01
N ALA A 167 -2.74 15.57 -0.98
CA ALA A 167 -3.69 16.68 -0.77
C ALA A 167 -5.12 16.22 -0.44
N LYS A 168 -5.48 14.95 -0.68
CA LYS A 168 -6.80 14.37 -0.32
C LYS A 168 -6.90 14.00 1.15
N MET A 169 -5.76 13.88 1.85
CA MET A 169 -5.71 13.58 3.29
C MET A 169 -5.30 14.80 4.14
N VAL A 170 -4.33 15.62 3.70
CA VAL A 170 -3.86 16.78 4.48
C VAL A 170 -4.33 18.15 3.96
N GLY A 171 -5.10 18.15 2.87
CA GLY A 171 -5.51 19.36 2.17
C GLY A 171 -4.39 20.04 1.36
N GLN A 172 -4.80 20.95 0.46
CA GLN A 172 -3.91 21.58 -0.52
C GLN A 172 -2.78 22.41 0.10
N LYS A 173 -3.04 23.11 1.21
CA LYS A 173 -2.04 23.98 1.85
C LYS A 173 -0.88 23.17 2.42
N LYS A 174 -1.17 22.14 3.20
CA LYS A 174 -0.15 21.32 3.86
C LYS A 174 0.60 20.45 2.86
N ALA A 175 -0.08 19.86 1.87
CA ALA A 175 0.59 19.08 0.84
C ALA A 175 1.65 19.91 0.07
N ARG A 176 1.33 21.16 -0.28
CA ARG A 176 2.28 22.09 -0.91
C ARG A 176 3.44 22.46 0.02
N GLU A 177 3.16 22.73 1.29
CA GLU A 177 4.19 23.02 2.30
C GLU A 177 5.19 21.88 2.45
N ILE A 178 4.70 20.63 2.51
CA ILE A 178 5.53 19.41 2.59
C ILE A 178 6.51 19.34 1.42
N PHE A 179 6.04 19.50 0.19
CA PHE A 179 6.89 19.39 -1.00
C PHE A 179 7.79 20.60 -1.23
N PHE A 180 7.30 21.82 -1.01
CA PHE A 180 8.04 23.04 -1.35
C PHE A 180 9.13 23.36 -0.34
N LEU A 181 8.93 23.01 0.93
CA LEU A 181 9.89 23.32 1.99
C LEU A 181 10.71 22.10 2.44
N GLY A 182 10.27 20.90 2.09
CA GLY A 182 10.95 19.65 2.43
C GLY A 182 11.27 19.52 3.92
N ARG A 183 10.42 20.03 4.82
CA ARG A 183 10.65 19.99 6.27
C ARG A 183 10.41 18.59 6.84
N ASN A 184 10.92 18.38 8.04
CA ASN A 184 10.65 17.18 8.82
C ASN A 184 9.36 17.39 9.61
N TYR A 185 8.52 16.37 9.68
CA TYR A 185 7.33 16.33 10.52
C TYR A 185 7.38 15.07 11.39
N SER A 186 7.13 15.22 12.68
CA SER A 186 6.99 14.14 13.64
C SER A 186 5.74 13.29 13.38
N ALA A 187 5.65 12.14 14.05
CA ALA A 187 4.44 11.33 14.08
C ALA A 187 3.19 12.13 14.49
N GLN A 188 3.33 12.97 15.51
CA GLN A 188 2.23 13.77 16.05
C GLN A 188 1.77 14.84 15.05
N GLU A 189 2.70 15.59 14.45
CA GLU A 189 2.35 16.57 13.41
C GLU A 189 1.71 15.90 12.19
N ALA A 190 2.19 14.71 11.81
CA ALA A 190 1.64 13.92 10.70
C ALA A 190 0.21 13.41 10.98
N TYR A 191 -0.08 13.06 12.23
CA TYR A 191 -1.43 12.72 12.70
C TYR A 191 -2.35 13.94 12.69
N GLU A 192 -1.90 15.06 13.27
CA GLU A 192 -2.67 16.30 13.34
C GLU A 192 -3.04 16.86 11.97
N MET A 193 -2.18 16.67 10.96
CA MET A 193 -2.49 17.07 9.59
C MET A 193 -3.33 16.05 8.81
N GLY A 194 -3.50 14.83 9.31
CA GLY A 194 -4.41 13.82 8.73
C GLY A 194 -3.77 12.74 7.83
N MET A 195 -2.45 12.61 7.77
CA MET A 195 -1.77 11.55 6.96
C MET A 195 -1.29 10.34 7.78
N VAL A 196 -1.53 10.34 9.10
CA VAL A 196 -1.28 9.22 10.02
C VAL A 196 -2.57 8.94 10.79
N ASN A 197 -2.96 7.67 10.89
CA ASN A 197 -4.19 7.25 11.56
C ASN A 197 -4.02 7.11 13.08
N ALA A 198 -2.83 6.69 13.54
CA ALA A 198 -2.51 6.63 14.96
C ALA A 198 -1.01 6.77 15.23
N VAL A 199 -0.69 7.39 16.35
CA VAL A 199 0.67 7.56 16.89
C VAL A 199 0.84 6.61 18.06
N ILE A 200 1.79 5.68 17.94
CA ILE A 200 1.92 4.53 18.83
C ILE A 200 3.33 4.52 19.42
N PRO A 201 3.53 4.21 20.72
CA PRO A 201 4.85 3.95 21.27
C PRO A 201 5.65 2.98 20.40
N HIS A 202 6.92 3.26 20.18
CA HIS A 202 7.72 2.56 19.18
C HIS A 202 7.80 1.04 19.40
N ASP A 203 7.87 0.62 20.66
CA ASP A 203 7.90 -0.78 21.08
C ASP A 203 6.54 -1.51 20.93
N GLU A 204 5.44 -0.76 20.85
CA GLU A 204 4.09 -1.29 20.63
C GLU A 204 3.64 -1.26 19.16
N LEU A 205 4.45 -0.66 18.27
CA LEU A 205 4.03 -0.32 16.90
C LEU A 205 3.63 -1.55 16.06
N GLU A 206 4.46 -2.59 16.02
CA GLU A 206 4.21 -3.80 15.21
C GLU A 206 3.04 -4.63 15.79
N ASP A 207 2.97 -4.75 17.12
CA ASP A 207 1.87 -5.47 17.78
C ASP A 207 0.53 -4.76 17.57
N THR A 208 0.50 -3.43 17.66
CA THR A 208 -0.71 -2.63 17.39
C THR A 208 -1.11 -2.71 15.91
N ALA A 209 -0.15 -2.70 14.98
CA ALA A 209 -0.43 -2.89 13.56
C ALA A 209 -1.05 -4.26 13.28
N TYR A 210 -0.55 -5.32 13.93
CA TYR A 210 -1.16 -6.64 13.85
C TYR A 210 -2.57 -6.67 14.43
N GLN A 211 -2.82 -5.99 15.56
CA GLN A 211 -4.16 -5.88 16.14
C GLN A 211 -5.15 -5.20 15.19
N TRP A 212 -4.77 -4.08 14.57
CA TRP A 212 -5.59 -3.40 13.55
C TRP A 212 -5.87 -4.32 12.36
N ALA A 213 -4.88 -5.11 11.93
CA ALA A 213 -5.07 -6.10 10.88
C ALA A 213 -6.10 -7.17 11.29
N GLN A 214 -6.04 -7.67 12.53
CA GLN A 214 -7.03 -8.64 13.04
C GLN A 214 -8.44 -8.05 13.12
N GLU A 215 -8.58 -6.78 13.49
CA GLU A 215 -9.88 -6.10 13.46
C GLU A 215 -10.49 -6.04 12.06
N VAL A 216 -9.67 -5.75 11.03
CA VAL A 216 -10.10 -5.78 9.62
C VAL A 216 -10.48 -7.20 9.20
N LEU A 217 -9.71 -8.22 9.59
CA LEU A 217 -9.95 -9.62 9.25
C LEU A 217 -11.24 -10.19 9.87
N ALA A 218 -11.73 -9.59 10.96
CA ALA A 218 -13.02 -9.94 11.55
C ALA A 218 -14.24 -9.39 10.77
N LYS A 219 -14.02 -8.63 9.68
CA LYS A 219 -15.09 -8.04 8.86
C LYS A 219 -15.40 -8.88 7.62
N SER A 220 -16.50 -8.55 6.94
CA SER A 220 -16.85 -9.15 5.64
C SER A 220 -15.81 -8.81 4.57
N PRO A 221 -15.14 -9.80 3.94
CA PRO A 221 -14.17 -9.53 2.87
C PRO A 221 -14.77 -8.79 1.67
N THR A 222 -16.03 -9.07 1.33
CA THR A 222 -16.76 -8.33 0.28
C THR A 222 -16.93 -6.87 0.66
N SER A 223 -17.34 -6.59 1.91
CA SER A 223 -17.55 -5.21 2.37
C SER A 223 -16.23 -4.42 2.37
N ILE A 224 -15.14 -5.00 2.89
CA ILE A 224 -13.82 -4.34 2.91
C ILE A 224 -13.35 -4.00 1.50
N LYS A 225 -13.39 -4.97 0.58
CA LYS A 225 -12.98 -4.77 -0.82
C LYS A 225 -13.82 -3.70 -1.53
N MET A 226 -15.14 -3.76 -1.39
CA MET A 226 -16.03 -2.78 -2.03
C MET A 226 -15.85 -1.37 -1.46
N LEU A 227 -15.61 -1.24 -0.15
CA LEU A 227 -15.34 0.06 0.49
C LEU A 227 -14.01 0.65 0.01
N LYS A 228 -12.92 -0.14 -0.03
CA LYS A 228 -11.65 0.29 -0.61
C LYS A 228 -11.83 0.80 -2.03
N PHE A 229 -12.49 0.04 -2.89
CA PHE A 229 -12.70 0.42 -4.28
C PHE A 229 -13.65 1.60 -4.46
N ALA A 230 -14.65 1.77 -3.59
CA ALA A 230 -15.52 2.95 -3.58
C ALA A 230 -14.76 4.22 -3.17
N MET A 231 -13.87 4.13 -2.17
CA MET A 231 -13.01 5.25 -1.79
C MET A 231 -11.98 5.57 -2.87
N ASN A 232 -11.49 4.56 -3.60
CA ASN A 232 -10.61 4.79 -4.75
C ASN A 232 -11.35 5.46 -5.92
N LEU A 233 -12.59 5.06 -6.18
CA LEU A 233 -13.42 5.50 -7.31
C LEU A 233 -13.51 7.03 -7.43
N THR A 234 -13.59 7.74 -6.30
CA THR A 234 -13.73 9.20 -6.31
C THR A 234 -12.50 9.95 -6.85
N ASP A 235 -11.33 9.30 -6.87
CA ASP A 235 -10.05 9.93 -7.22
C ASP A 235 -9.36 9.29 -8.44
N ASP A 236 -9.67 8.02 -8.75
CA ASP A 236 -8.99 7.25 -9.81
C ASP A 236 -9.76 7.24 -11.16
N GLY A 237 -10.83 8.03 -11.27
CA GLY A 237 -11.59 8.23 -12.52
C GLY A 237 -12.01 6.92 -13.19
N MET A 238 -11.72 6.79 -14.49
CA MET A 238 -12.08 5.59 -15.28
C MET A 238 -11.42 4.30 -14.76
N VAL A 239 -10.22 4.39 -14.18
CA VAL A 239 -9.54 3.22 -13.58
C VAL A 239 -10.27 2.80 -12.30
N GLY A 240 -10.64 3.77 -11.46
CA GLY A 240 -11.47 3.51 -10.27
C GLY A 240 -12.82 2.88 -10.64
N GLN A 241 -13.47 3.38 -11.69
CA GLN A 241 -14.72 2.82 -12.21
C GLN A 241 -14.55 1.38 -12.69
N GLN A 242 -13.48 1.08 -13.43
CA GLN A 242 -13.18 -0.28 -13.88
C GLN A 242 -13.03 -1.25 -12.71
N VAL A 243 -12.23 -0.88 -11.69
CA VAL A 243 -11.96 -1.74 -10.54
C VAL A 243 -13.23 -1.98 -9.72
N PHE A 244 -14.00 -0.94 -9.42
CA PHE A 244 -15.25 -1.06 -8.67
C PHE A 244 -16.32 -1.86 -9.43
N ALA A 245 -16.56 -1.52 -10.71
CA ALA A 245 -17.55 -2.19 -11.53
C ALA A 245 -17.18 -3.65 -11.84
N GLY A 246 -15.88 -3.97 -11.91
CA GLY A 246 -15.40 -5.34 -12.02
C GLY A 246 -15.85 -6.21 -10.84
N GLU A 247 -15.80 -5.68 -9.62
CA GLU A 247 -16.30 -6.42 -8.44
C GLU A 247 -17.83 -6.44 -8.36
N ALA A 248 -18.53 -5.38 -8.81
CA ALA A 248 -19.99 -5.45 -8.99
C ALA A 248 -20.38 -6.54 -10.01
N THR A 249 -19.61 -6.70 -11.08
CA THR A 249 -19.79 -7.78 -12.06
C THR A 249 -19.59 -9.16 -11.41
N ARG A 250 -18.57 -9.32 -10.56
CA ARG A 250 -18.35 -10.56 -9.80
C ARG A 250 -19.55 -10.88 -8.90
N LEU A 251 -20.15 -9.88 -8.24
CA LEU A 251 -21.36 -10.08 -7.44
C LEU A 251 -22.55 -10.50 -8.32
N ALA A 252 -22.72 -9.89 -9.48
CA ALA A 252 -23.76 -10.27 -10.44
C ALA A 252 -23.61 -11.74 -10.89
N TYR A 253 -22.39 -12.24 -11.10
CA TYR A 253 -22.14 -13.64 -11.48
C TYR A 253 -22.62 -14.69 -10.45
N MET A 254 -22.86 -14.28 -9.20
CA MET A 254 -23.31 -15.18 -8.13
C MET A 254 -24.84 -15.38 -8.11
N THR A 255 -25.60 -14.58 -8.87
CA THR A 255 -27.07 -14.60 -8.84
C THR A 255 -27.67 -15.72 -9.70
N ASP A 256 -28.91 -16.10 -9.41
CA ASP A 256 -29.64 -17.05 -10.25
C ASP A 256 -29.98 -16.49 -11.64
N GLU A 257 -30.13 -15.16 -11.76
CA GLU A 257 -30.30 -14.48 -13.05
C GLU A 257 -29.07 -14.67 -13.96
N ALA A 258 -27.86 -14.58 -13.40
CA ALA A 258 -26.63 -14.85 -14.16
C ALA A 258 -26.48 -16.34 -14.52
N LYS A 259 -26.92 -17.26 -13.65
CA LYS A 259 -26.94 -18.70 -13.97
C LYS A 259 -27.84 -18.97 -15.18
N GLU A 260 -29.03 -18.37 -15.21
CA GLU A 260 -29.94 -18.48 -16.35
C GLU A 260 -29.35 -17.91 -17.64
N GLY A 261 -28.80 -16.69 -17.58
CA GLY A 261 -28.19 -16.05 -18.76
C GLY A 261 -27.06 -16.90 -19.37
N ARG A 262 -26.16 -17.44 -18.53
CA ARG A 262 -25.08 -18.34 -18.99
C ARG A 262 -25.63 -19.64 -19.55
N ASN A 263 -26.55 -20.30 -18.86
CA ASN A 263 -27.07 -21.59 -19.28
C ASN A 263 -27.87 -21.47 -20.59
N ALA A 264 -28.71 -20.45 -20.74
CA ALA A 264 -29.45 -20.19 -21.97
C ALA A 264 -28.54 -20.01 -23.19
N PHE A 265 -27.40 -19.32 -23.03
CA PHE A 265 -26.39 -19.18 -24.08
C PHE A 265 -25.79 -20.54 -24.47
N LEU A 266 -25.36 -21.35 -23.50
CA LEU A 266 -24.77 -22.68 -23.75
C LEU A 266 -25.78 -23.65 -24.39
N GLU A 267 -27.03 -23.58 -23.94
CA GLU A 267 -28.16 -24.40 -24.41
C GLU A 267 -28.80 -23.86 -25.70
N LYS A 268 -28.31 -22.72 -26.23
CA LYS A 268 -28.82 -22.05 -27.44
C LYS A 268 -30.32 -21.77 -27.40
N ARG A 269 -30.83 -21.39 -26.24
CA ARG A 269 -32.23 -20.99 -26.04
C ARG A 269 -32.32 -19.53 -25.62
N LYS A 270 -33.50 -18.95 -25.79
CA LYS A 270 -33.79 -17.63 -25.23
C LYS A 270 -33.79 -17.72 -23.69
N PRO A 271 -33.15 -16.78 -22.97
CA PRO A 271 -33.23 -16.76 -21.52
C PRO A 271 -34.62 -16.35 -21.02
N ASP A 272 -35.04 -16.90 -19.90
CA ASP A 272 -36.23 -16.49 -19.14
C ASP A 272 -35.80 -15.93 -17.77
N PHE A 273 -35.75 -14.60 -17.66
CA PHE A 273 -35.38 -13.92 -16.43
C PHE A 273 -36.56 -13.77 -15.44
N GLY A 274 -37.74 -14.29 -15.77
CA GLY A 274 -38.95 -14.19 -14.95
C GLY A 274 -39.73 -12.89 -15.14
N LYS A 275 -40.80 -12.73 -14.34
CA LYS A 275 -41.71 -11.58 -14.36
C LYS A 275 -41.43 -10.62 -13.20
N ASP A 276 -41.87 -9.38 -13.34
CA ASP A 276 -41.84 -8.33 -12.30
C ASP A 276 -40.44 -8.07 -11.70
N LYS A 277 -39.39 -8.19 -12.53
CA LYS A 277 -37.98 -8.07 -12.12
C LYS A 277 -37.40 -6.65 -12.16
N TRP A 278 -38.07 -5.72 -12.82
CA TRP A 278 -37.64 -4.32 -12.90
C TRP A 278 -37.98 -3.59 -11.60
N ILE A 279 -37.25 -3.93 -10.54
CA ILE A 279 -37.41 -3.34 -9.21
C ILE A 279 -36.94 -1.86 -9.19
N PRO A 280 -37.47 -1.03 -8.27
CA PRO A 280 -37.10 0.38 -8.14
C PRO A 280 -35.62 0.63 -7.82
#